data_AF-A0AAV4FJQ8-F1
#
_entry.id   AF-A0AAV4FJQ8-F1
#
_cell.length_a   1.000
_cell.length_b   1.000
_cell.length_c   1.000
_cell.angle_alpha   90.00
_cell.angle_beta   90.00
_cell.angle_gamma   90.00
#
_symmetry.space_group_name_H-M   'P 1'
#
loop_
_entity.id
_entity.type
_entity.pdbx_description
1 polymer ?
#
loop_
_entity_poly.entity_id
_entity_poly.type
_entity_poly.pdbx_seq_one_letter_code
_entity_poly.pdbx_strand_id
1 'polypeptide(L)'
;MDHIKTIEAKLEATEMWFLRRMLRISWTEKKSNETIRKRQATFLGHVMRREKLEHLIKLDGKRGREKQREKMMDGLKRWLGSGSSTETMTAMGHRELWRNTIADASKHGTG
;
A
#
# COMPACT_ATOMS: atom_id res chain seq x y z
N MET A 1 -20.87 16.78 3.17
CA MET A 1 -20.31 15.42 3.33
C MET A 1 -19.78 14.85 2.01
N ASP A 2 -20.37 15.21 0.86
CA ASP A 2 -20.02 14.65 -0.47
C ASP A 2 -18.66 15.07 -1.04
N HIS A 3 -18.19 16.27 -0.70
CA HIS A 3 -16.89 16.77 -1.18
C HIS A 3 -15.70 15.96 -0.65
N ILE A 4 -15.78 15.44 0.58
CA ILE A 4 -14.70 14.64 1.19
C ILE A 4 -14.58 13.29 0.46
N LYS A 5 -15.70 12.58 0.27
CA LYS A 5 -15.75 11.31 -0.48
C LYS A 5 -15.22 11.47 -1.91
N THR A 6 -15.50 12.61 -2.55
CA THR A 6 -15.01 12.91 -3.89
C THR A 6 -13.49 13.08 -3.94
N ILE A 7 -12.89 13.69 -2.91
CA ILE A 7 -11.44 13.86 -2.81
C ILE A 7 -10.78 12.50 -2.57
N GLU A 8 -11.34 11.66 -1.71
CA GLU A 8 -10.85 10.31 -1.43
C GLU A 8 -10.83 9.44 -2.70
N ALA A 9 -11.92 9.42 -3.47
CA ALA A 9 -11.98 8.68 -4.73
C ALA A 9 -10.92 9.15 -5.75
N LYS A 10 -10.69 10.47 -5.83
CA LYS A 10 -9.64 11.05 -6.69
C LYS A 10 -8.24 10.67 -6.23
N LEU A 11 -8.00 10.65 -4.92
CA LEU A 11 -6.75 10.21 -4.33
C LEU A 11 -6.50 8.72 -4.62
N GLU A 12 -7.51 7.86 -4.44
CA GLU A 12 -7.40 6.44 -4.77
C GLU A 12 -7.11 6.20 -6.24
N ALA A 13 -7.80 6.90 -7.15
CA ALA A 13 -7.54 6.80 -8.59
C ALA A 13 -6.12 7.25 -8.94
N THR A 14 -5.63 8.30 -8.28
CA THR A 14 -4.28 8.83 -8.45
C THR A 14 -3.23 7.84 -7.94
N GLU A 15 -3.42 7.27 -6.74
CA GLU A 15 -2.56 6.19 -6.21
C GLU A 15 -2.53 4.98 -7.15
N MET A 16 -3.71 4.57 -7.63
CA MET A 16 -3.87 3.47 -8.56
C MET A 16 -3.10 3.69 -9.87
N TRP A 17 -3.04 4.93 -10.36
CA TRP A 17 -2.24 5.29 -11.51
C TRP A 17 -0.74 5.17 -11.23
N PHE A 18 -0.27 5.76 -10.11
CA PHE A 18 1.14 5.66 -9.71
C PHE A 18 1.60 4.22 -9.51
N LEU A 19 0.78 3.39 -8.85
CA LEU A 19 1.08 1.99 -8.61
C LEU A 19 1.18 1.18 -9.90
N ARG A 20 0.26 1.37 -10.85
CA ARG A 20 0.33 0.72 -12.17
C ARG A 20 1.62 1.10 -12.89
N ARG A 21 2.00 2.37 -12.84
CA ARG A 21 3.23 2.87 -13.46
C ARG A 21 4.48 2.28 -12.82
N MET A 22 4.57 2.31 -11.48
CA MET A 22 5.72 1.80 -10.72
C MET A 22 5.88 0.29 -10.87
N LEU A 23 4.76 -0.46 -10.87
CA LEU A 23 4.74 -1.92 -11.04
C LEU A 23 4.78 -2.34 -12.52
N ARG A 24 4.94 -1.38 -13.45
CA ARG A 24 5.05 -1.60 -14.90
C ARG A 24 3.88 -2.41 -15.49
N ILE A 25 2.67 -2.14 -15.02
CA ILE A 25 1.44 -2.80 -15.47
C ILE A 25 0.87 -2.02 -16.65
N SER A 26 0.69 -2.68 -17.79
CA SER A 26 0.08 -2.07 -18.97
C SER A 26 -1.41 -1.84 -18.76
N TRP A 27 -1.93 -0.74 -19.31
CA TRP A 27 -3.37 -0.47 -19.32
C TRP A 27 -4.16 -1.55 -20.08
N THR A 28 -3.53 -2.22 -21.05
CA THR A 28 -4.13 -3.32 -21.83
C THR A 28 -4.33 -4.59 -21.01
N GLU A 29 -3.60 -4.78 -19.90
CA GLU A 29 -3.72 -5.97 -19.06
C GLU A 29 -5.02 -6.03 -18.25
N LYS A 30 -5.78 -4.92 -18.18
CA LYS A 30 -7.07 -4.80 -17.47
C LYS A 30 -7.08 -5.44 -16.06
N LYS A 31 -5.99 -5.27 -15.29
CA LYS A 31 -5.87 -5.81 -13.93
C LYS A 31 -6.78 -5.08 -12.95
N SER A 32 -7.45 -5.84 -12.08
CA SER A 32 -8.25 -5.30 -10.98
C SER A 32 -7.38 -4.52 -9.99
N ASN A 33 -8.00 -3.56 -9.30
CA ASN A 33 -7.32 -2.80 -8.23
C ASN A 33 -6.80 -3.73 -7.13
N GLU A 34 -7.55 -4.78 -6.79
CA GLU A 34 -7.15 -5.81 -5.84
C GLU A 34 -5.85 -6.52 -6.27
N THR A 35 -5.76 -6.94 -7.53
CA THR A 35 -4.54 -7.57 -8.07
C THR A 35 -3.34 -6.65 -7.95
N ILE A 36 -3.55 -5.35 -8.14
CA ILE A 36 -2.50 -4.32 -8.06
C ILE A 36 -2.08 -4.10 -6.62
N ARG A 37 -3.03 -4.04 -5.67
CA ARG A 37 -2.75 -3.96 -4.22
C ARG A 37 -2.00 -5.20 -3.73
N LYS A 38 -2.36 -6.40 -4.18
CA LYS A 38 -1.62 -7.63 -3.88
C LYS A 38 -0.18 -7.60 -4.40
N ARG A 39 0.05 -7.10 -5.61
CA ARG A 39 1.41 -6.92 -6.17
C ARG A 39 2.21 -5.88 -5.37
N GLN A 40 1.59 -4.74 -5.05
CA GLN A 40 2.17 -3.70 -4.19
C GLN A 40 2.61 -4.30 -2.85
N ALA A 41 1.72 -5.01 -2.16
CA ALA A 41 1.99 -5.63 -0.87
C ALA A 41 3.11 -6.67 -0.95
N THR A 42 3.10 -7.53 -1.97
CA THR A 42 4.15 -8.53 -2.20
C THR A 42 5.51 -7.89 -2.39
N PHE A 43 5.58 -6.86 -3.23
CA PHE A 43 6.80 -6.09 -3.48
C PHE A 43 7.31 -5.42 -2.20
N LEU A 44 6.45 -4.74 -1.45
CA LEU A 44 6.83 -4.08 -0.19
C LEU A 44 7.37 -5.08 0.83
N GLY A 45 6.71 -6.22 1.03
CA GLY A 45 7.22 -7.26 1.92
C GLY A 45 8.59 -7.79 1.49
N HIS A 46 8.84 -7.94 0.18
CA HIS A 46 10.16 -8.33 -0.33
C HIS A 46 11.23 -7.26 -0.02
N VAL A 47 10.92 -5.99 -0.28
CA VAL A 47 11.80 -4.84 -0.01
C VAL A 47 12.14 -4.75 1.48
N MET A 48 11.15 -4.89 2.35
CA MET A 48 11.34 -4.78 3.81
C MET A 48 12.22 -5.89 4.38
N ARG A 49 12.11 -7.11 3.86
CA ARG A 49 12.85 -8.27 4.40
C ARG A 49 14.29 -8.39 3.89
N ARG A 50 14.66 -7.71 2.80
CA ARG A 50 16.01 -7.84 2.20
C ARG A 50 17.06 -6.95 2.90
N GLU A 51 16.86 -6.64 4.19
CA GLU A 51 17.72 -5.85 5.09
C GLU A 51 18.66 -4.87 4.37
N LYS A 52 18.18 -3.64 4.16
CA LYS A 52 18.99 -2.43 3.89
C LYS A 52 18.15 -1.18 3.60
N LEU A 53 16.83 -1.28 3.47
CA LEU A 53 15.99 -0.14 3.03
C LEU A 53 15.01 0.37 4.08
N GLU A 54 15.06 -0.14 5.31
CA GLU A 54 14.25 0.41 6.41
C GLU A 54 14.47 1.91 6.60
N HIS A 55 15.70 2.38 6.41
CA HIS A 55 16.07 3.81 6.48
C HIS A 55 15.50 4.65 5.32
N LEU A 56 15.15 4.04 4.17
CA LEU A 56 14.45 4.76 3.08
C LEU A 56 12.99 5.06 3.45
N ILE A 57 12.42 4.24 4.33
CA ILE A 57 11.10 4.47 4.92
C ILE A 57 11.22 5.37 6.16
N LYS A 58 12.17 5.07 7.07
CA LYS A 58 12.60 5.86 8.23
C LYS A 58 13.52 7.03 7.79
N LEU A 59 13.01 7.95 6.98
CA LEU A 59 13.61 9.28 6.84
C LEU A 59 13.19 10.12 8.03
N ASP A 60 13.78 9.82 9.19
CA ASP A 60 13.70 10.64 10.39
C ASP A 60 14.59 11.88 10.23
N GLY A 61 14.06 13.04 10.58
CA GLY A 61 14.82 14.28 10.67
C GLY A 61 14.28 15.41 9.81
N LYS A 62 13.31 16.16 10.36
CA LYS A 62 12.81 17.47 9.90
C LYS A 62 12.50 17.55 8.39
N ARG A 63 11.41 16.92 7.95
CA ARG A 63 10.82 17.19 6.62
C ARG A 63 9.31 17.26 6.73
N GLY A 64 8.76 18.47 6.64
CA GLY A 64 7.32 18.71 6.49
C GLY A 64 6.80 18.01 5.23
N ARG A 65 6.31 16.77 5.38
CA ARG A 65 5.77 15.91 4.31
C ARG A 65 5.03 14.66 4.83
N GLU A 66 4.78 14.58 6.12
CA GLU A 66 4.19 13.42 6.81
C GLU A 66 2.81 13.06 6.24
N LYS A 67 1.97 14.06 5.95
CA LYS A 67 0.68 13.93 5.27
C LYS A 67 0.74 13.29 3.86
N GLN A 68 1.91 13.22 3.23
CA GLN A 68 2.05 12.72 1.86
C GLN A 68 2.51 11.25 1.83
N ARG A 69 3.27 10.80 2.83
CA ARG A 69 3.68 9.39 2.97
C ARG A 69 2.57 8.52 3.54
N GLU A 70 1.79 9.04 4.48
CA GLU A 70 0.59 8.38 4.95
C GLU A 70 -0.34 8.07 3.78
N LYS A 71 -0.67 9.06 2.94
CA LYS A 71 -1.59 8.89 1.79
C LYS A 71 -1.32 7.62 0.96
N MET A 72 -0.08 7.43 0.48
CA MET A 72 0.23 6.25 -0.34
C MET A 72 0.04 4.92 0.40
N MET A 73 0.37 4.89 1.70
CA MET A 73 0.19 3.70 2.54
C MET A 73 -1.25 3.57 3.04
N ASP A 74 -2.03 4.63 3.10
CA ASP A 74 -3.40 4.62 3.60
C ASP A 74 -4.31 3.77 2.72
N GLY A 75 -4.12 3.84 1.41
CA GLY A 75 -4.81 2.95 0.49
C GLY A 75 -4.45 1.47 0.67
N LEU A 76 -3.20 1.18 1.07
CA LEU A 76 -2.77 -0.19 1.38
C LEU A 76 -3.32 -0.64 2.73
N LYS A 77 -3.22 0.19 3.76
CA LYS A 77 -3.75 -0.04 5.11
C LYS A 77 -5.25 -0.29 5.10
N ARG A 78 -6.01 0.53 4.38
CA ARG A 78 -7.45 0.37 4.19
C ARG A 78 -7.77 -0.97 3.52
N TRP A 79 -7.01 -1.35 2.50
CA TRP A 79 -7.19 -2.65 1.86
C TRP A 79 -6.81 -3.83 2.77
N LEU A 80 -5.79 -3.67 3.64
CA LEU A 80 -5.38 -4.68 4.61
C LEU A 80 -6.23 -4.72 5.88
N GLY A 81 -7.11 -3.74 6.09
CA GLY A 81 -7.85 -3.56 7.35
C GLY A 81 -6.97 -3.20 8.55
N SER A 82 -5.73 -2.72 8.34
CA SER A 82 -4.84 -2.32 9.45
C SER A 82 -4.96 -0.81 9.73
N GLY A 83 -5.16 -0.45 10.99
CA GLY A 83 -5.21 0.95 11.43
C GLY A 83 -3.83 1.59 11.64
N SER A 84 -2.76 0.80 11.67
CA SER A 84 -1.45 1.26 12.13
C SER A 84 -0.32 1.00 11.14
N SER A 85 0.47 2.05 10.85
CA SER A 85 1.69 1.96 10.06
C SER A 85 2.71 1.01 10.69
N THR A 86 2.85 1.04 12.01
CA THR A 86 3.86 0.25 12.73
C THR A 86 3.52 -1.23 12.69
N GLU A 87 2.26 -1.59 12.95
CA GLU A 87 1.76 -2.97 12.83
C GLU A 87 1.96 -3.51 11.41
N THR A 88 1.63 -2.70 10.40
CA THR A 88 1.82 -3.07 8.99
C THR A 88 3.31 -3.32 8.69
N MET A 89 4.21 -2.45 9.16
CA MET A 89 5.66 -2.61 8.96
C MET A 89 6.21 -3.83 9.69
N THR A 90 5.77 -4.09 10.92
CA THR A 90 6.13 -5.30 11.67
C THR A 90 5.67 -6.54 10.92
N ALA A 91 4.43 -6.57 10.44
CA ALA A 91 3.90 -7.67 9.65
C ALA A 91 4.72 -7.92 8.37
N MET A 92 5.12 -6.87 7.66
CA MET A 92 5.98 -6.99 6.47
C MET A 92 7.34 -7.67 6.76
N GLY A 93 7.90 -7.47 7.95
CA GLY A 93 9.13 -8.13 8.40
C GLY A 93 8.98 -9.64 8.54
N HIS A 94 7.79 -10.12 8.93
CA HIS A 94 7.50 -11.53 9.12
C HIS A 94 6.86 -12.16 7.88
N ARG A 95 7.61 -13.03 7.18
CA ARG A 95 7.19 -13.60 5.87
C ARG A 95 5.82 -14.29 5.92
N GLU A 96 5.59 -15.12 6.94
CA GLU A 96 4.36 -15.90 7.07
C GLU A 96 3.17 -15.02 7.46
N LEU A 97 3.34 -14.18 8.48
CA LEU A 97 2.34 -13.20 8.90
C LEU A 97 1.91 -12.32 7.73
N TRP A 98 2.87 -11.77 6.98
CA TRP A 98 2.59 -10.95 5.81
C TRP A 98 1.80 -11.68 4.72
N ARG A 99 2.16 -12.93 4.45
CA ARG A 99 1.46 -13.75 3.45
C ARG A 99 0.02 -13.99 3.85
N ASN A 100 -0.23 -14.26 5.13
CA ASN A 100 -1.57 -14.50 5.66
C ASN A 100 -2.41 -13.21 5.61
N THR A 101 -1.86 -12.08 6.04
CA THR A 101 -2.53 -10.76 5.95
C THR A 101 -2.91 -10.41 4.51
N ILE A 102 -2.03 -10.63 3.53
CA ILE A 102 -2.35 -10.43 2.11
C ILE A 102 -3.47 -11.37 1.64
N ALA A 103 -3.42 -12.64 2.06
CA ALA A 103 -4.41 -13.63 1.66
C ALA A 103 -5.80 -13.29 2.20
N ASP A 104 -5.88 -12.86 3.46
CA ASP A 104 -7.13 -12.46 4.10
C ASP A 104 -7.69 -11.18 3.48
N ALA A 105 -6.84 -10.17 3.22
CA ALA A 105 -7.24 -8.97 2.49
C ALA A 105 -7.74 -9.25 1.06
N SER A 106 -7.19 -10.26 0.38
CA SER A 106 -7.68 -10.67 -0.94
C SER A 106 -9.03 -11.40 -0.87
N LYS A 107 -9.32 -12.11 0.22
CA LYS A 107 -10.61 -12.80 0.43
C LYS A 107 -11.73 -11.83 0.84
N HIS A 108 -11.38 -10.78 1.57
CA HIS A 108 -12.32 -9.80 2.14
C HIS A 108 -12.32 -8.45 1.41
N GLY A 109 -11.46 -8.28 0.40
CA GLY A 109 -11.41 -7.09 -0.44
C GLY A 109 -12.70 -6.94 -1.23
N THR A 110 -13.63 -6.18 -0.66
CA THR A 110 -14.87 -5.74 -1.30
C THR A 110 -14.55 -5.05 -2.62
N GLY A 111 -15.20 -5.52 -3.69
CA GLY A 111 -15.19 -4.88 -5.01
C GLY A 111 -15.79 -3.47 -5.00
#